data_AF-A0A3A0UBI6-F1
#
_entry.id   AF-A0A3A0UBI6-F1
#
_cell.length_a   1.000
_cell.length_b   1.000
_cell.length_c   1.000
_cell.angle_alpha   90.00
_cell.angle_beta   90.00
_cell.angle_gamma   90.00
#
_symmetry.space_group_name_H-M   'P 1'
#
loop_
_entity.id
_entity.type
_entity.pdbx_description
1 polymer ?
#
loop_
_entity_poly.entity_id
_entity_poly.type
_entity_poly.pdbx_seq_one_letter_code
_entity_poly.pdbx_strand_id
1 'polypeptide(L)'
;MQDDKVLSEFNTNEKKNHSVQLMPAIANILEESQLDKKELDAIIVAEGPGSYTGLRIGVTVAKTLAYALNTKLYGVSSLKALAATVKEENILIVPVFDARREAVYSGVYQYQNGHLVQLIEDQYLSITMLKELLYK
;
A
#
# COMPACT_ATOMS: atom_id res chain seq x y z
N MET A 1 1.01 -13.07 6.53
CA MET A 1 0.58 -12.78 7.91
C MET A 1 -0.37 -13.89 8.31
N GLN A 2 -0.28 -14.36 9.54
CA GLN A 2 -1.20 -15.35 10.10
C GLN A 2 -1.44 -14.95 11.56
N ASP A 3 -2.70 -14.95 12.00
CA ASP A 3 -3.10 -14.60 13.38
C ASP A 3 -2.48 -13.25 13.85
N ASP A 4 -2.63 -12.21 13.02
CA ASP A 4 -2.06 -10.86 13.21
C ASP A 4 -0.53 -10.78 13.36
N LYS A 5 0.17 -11.87 13.03
CA LYS A 5 1.64 -11.93 13.04
C LYS A 5 2.21 -11.94 11.63
N VAL A 6 3.17 -11.03 11.38
CA VAL A 6 4.00 -11.06 10.18
C VAL A 6 4.94 -12.26 10.28
N LEU A 7 4.91 -13.16 9.29
CA LEU A 7 5.72 -14.39 9.26
C LEU A 7 7.09 -14.16 8.60
N SER A 8 7.10 -13.47 7.46
CA SER A 8 8.29 -12.99 6.76
C SER A 8 7.98 -11.68 6.04
N GLU A 9 9.00 -10.85 5.85
CA GLU A 9 8.94 -9.56 5.17
C GLU A 9 10.20 -9.38 4.31
N PHE A 10 10.05 -8.82 3.12
CA PHE A 10 11.16 -8.43 2.25
C PHE A 10 11.02 -6.98 1.82
N ASN A 11 12.04 -6.16 2.13
CA ASN A 11 12.13 -4.76 1.74
C ASN A 11 13.47 -4.51 1.04
N THR A 12 13.46 -3.77 -0.08
CA THR A 12 14.69 -3.40 -0.79
C THR A 12 14.61 -2.00 -1.36
N ASN A 13 15.73 -1.28 -1.29
CA ASN A 13 15.93 0.04 -1.91
C ASN A 13 16.92 -0.02 -3.08
N GLU A 14 17.27 -1.23 -3.55
CA GLU A 14 18.20 -1.38 -4.66
C GLU A 14 17.57 -0.87 -5.97
N LYS A 15 18.36 -0.14 -6.77
CA LYS A 15 17.96 0.37 -8.10
C LYS A 15 17.99 -0.73 -9.17
N LYS A 16 17.52 -1.94 -8.86
CA LYS A 16 17.37 -3.04 -9.84
C LYS A 16 15.97 -2.99 -10.44
N ASN A 17 15.78 -3.65 -11.59
CA ASN A 17 14.46 -3.70 -12.23
C ASN A 17 13.46 -4.45 -11.33
N HIS A 18 12.48 -3.74 -10.78
CA HIS A 18 11.45 -4.29 -9.88
C HIS A 18 10.74 -5.54 -10.43
N SER A 19 10.59 -5.64 -11.76
CA SER A 19 9.99 -6.80 -12.42
C SER A 19 10.79 -8.09 -12.24
N VAL A 20 12.11 -8.01 -12.10
CA VAL A 20 13.00 -9.16 -11.97
C VAL A 20 13.06 -9.66 -10.53
N GLN A 21 12.91 -8.76 -9.55
CA GLN A 21 13.08 -9.09 -8.13
C GLN A 21 11.80 -9.56 -7.45
N LEU A 22 10.63 -9.11 -7.92
CA LEU A 22 9.37 -9.35 -7.20
C LEU A 22 9.00 -10.83 -7.09
N MET A 23 9.05 -11.59 -8.18
CA MET A 23 8.70 -13.02 -8.15
C MET A 23 9.69 -13.85 -7.31
N PRO A 24 11.02 -13.69 -7.43
CA PRO A 24 11.97 -14.31 -6.51
C PRO A 24 11.73 -13.93 -5.05
N ALA A 25 11.44 -12.65 -4.75
CA ALA A 25 11.15 -12.21 -3.38
C ALA A 25 9.89 -12.91 -2.82
N ILE A 26 8.83 -13.04 -3.62
CA ILE A 26 7.61 -13.76 -3.21
C ILE A 26 7.92 -15.24 -2.93
N ALA A 27 8.71 -15.89 -3.79
CA ALA A 27 9.10 -17.28 -3.58
C ALA A 27 9.90 -17.46 -2.27
N ASN A 28 10.87 -16.57 -2.02
CA ASN A 28 11.67 -16.61 -0.80
C ASN A 28 10.82 -16.40 0.45
N ILE A 29 9.90 -15.43 0.45
CA ILE A 29 9.02 -15.17 1.61
C ILE A 29 8.13 -16.38 1.91
N LEU A 30 7.61 -17.07 0.88
CA LEU A 30 6.80 -18.27 1.08
C LEU A 30 7.62 -19.42 1.68
N GLU A 31 8.85 -19.61 1.19
CA GLU A 31 9.79 -20.61 1.71
C GLU A 31 10.17 -20.32 3.18
N GLU A 32 10.55 -19.08 3.50
CA GLU A 32 10.88 -18.66 4.87
C GLU A 32 9.68 -18.79 5.82
N SER A 33 8.47 -18.54 5.33
CA SER A 33 7.24 -18.68 6.10
C SER A 33 6.82 -20.13 6.30
N GLN A 34 7.46 -21.09 5.61
CA GLN A 34 7.11 -22.51 5.60
C GLN A 34 5.64 -22.77 5.22
N LEU A 35 5.07 -21.92 4.36
CA LEU A 35 3.69 -22.03 3.88
C LEU A 35 3.67 -22.60 2.46
N ASP A 36 2.73 -23.50 2.19
CA ASP A 36 2.34 -23.80 0.81
C ASP A 36 1.54 -22.61 0.26
N LYS A 37 1.85 -22.19 -0.96
CA LYS A 37 1.12 -21.13 -1.67
C LYS A 37 -0.41 -21.37 -1.74
N LYS A 38 -0.87 -22.61 -1.63
CA LYS A 38 -2.30 -22.97 -1.58
C LYS A 38 -2.97 -22.65 -0.25
N GLU A 39 -2.19 -22.38 0.80
CA GLU A 39 -2.69 -21.97 2.12
C GLU A 39 -2.96 -20.46 2.18
N LEU A 40 -2.69 -19.71 1.11
CA LEU A 40 -2.99 -18.28 1.04
C LEU A 40 -4.50 -18.05 0.87
N ASP A 41 -5.14 -17.41 1.85
CA ASP A 41 -6.56 -17.03 1.74
C ASP A 41 -6.78 -15.81 0.83
N ALA A 42 -5.80 -14.89 0.82
CA ALA A 42 -5.90 -13.62 0.16
C ALA A 42 -4.54 -13.02 -0.23
N ILE A 43 -4.56 -12.20 -1.28
CA ILE A 43 -3.46 -11.35 -1.71
C ILE A 43 -3.94 -9.90 -1.58
N ILE A 44 -3.08 -9.04 -1.01
CA ILE A 44 -3.34 -7.61 -0.84
C ILE A 44 -2.28 -6.86 -1.64
N VAL A 45 -2.71 -5.86 -2.42
CA VAL A 45 -1.80 -5.04 -3.23
C VAL A 45 -2.15 -3.57 -3.13
N ALA A 46 -1.13 -2.72 -3.10
CA ALA A 46 -1.32 -1.29 -3.22
C ALA A 46 -1.86 -0.95 -4.62
N GLU A 47 -3.02 -0.29 -4.69
CA GLU A 47 -3.65 0.10 -5.96
C GLU A 47 -3.31 1.54 -6.39
N GLY A 48 -2.65 2.28 -5.52
CA GLY A 48 -2.22 3.66 -5.75
C GLY A 48 -2.70 4.60 -4.65
N PRO A 49 -2.32 5.88 -4.72
CA PRO A 49 -1.41 6.47 -5.71
C PRO A 49 0.05 6.02 -5.51
N GLY A 50 0.93 6.26 -6.49
CA GLY A 50 2.32 5.80 -6.44
C GLY A 50 3.01 5.77 -7.81
N SER A 51 4.17 5.13 -7.89
CA SER A 51 4.92 4.98 -9.15
C SER A 51 4.11 4.20 -10.18
N TYR A 52 3.84 4.80 -11.35
CA TYR A 52 3.08 4.17 -12.43
C TYR A 52 3.66 2.80 -12.84
N THR A 53 4.99 2.72 -13.00
CA THR A 53 5.66 1.45 -13.35
C THR A 53 5.54 0.44 -12.22
N GLY A 54 5.77 0.87 -10.97
CA GLY A 54 5.70 -0.01 -9.79
C GLY A 54 4.30 -0.58 -9.57
N LEU A 55 3.27 0.28 -9.62
CA LEU A 55 1.87 -0.12 -9.45
C LEU A 55 1.45 -1.11 -10.54
N ARG A 56 1.77 -0.84 -11.82
CA ARG A 56 1.43 -1.76 -12.90
C ARG A 56 2.09 -3.13 -12.73
N ILE A 57 3.36 -3.18 -12.35
CA ILE A 57 4.06 -4.44 -12.09
C ILE A 57 3.40 -5.17 -10.91
N GLY A 58 3.27 -4.51 -9.77
CA GLY A 58 2.72 -5.09 -8.54
C GLY A 58 1.29 -5.61 -8.70
N VAL A 59 0.39 -4.77 -9.24
CA VAL A 59 -1.01 -5.14 -9.47
C VAL A 59 -1.13 -6.28 -10.49
N THR A 60 -0.31 -6.30 -11.55
CA THR A 60 -0.33 -7.39 -12.53
C THR A 60 0.09 -8.71 -11.90
N VAL A 61 1.18 -8.70 -11.12
CA VAL A 61 1.66 -9.90 -10.41
C VAL A 61 0.61 -10.38 -9.40
N ALA A 62 0.05 -9.48 -8.60
CA ALA A 62 -0.97 -9.81 -7.61
C ALA A 62 -2.23 -10.42 -8.24
N LYS A 63 -2.74 -9.83 -9.33
CA LYS A 63 -3.87 -10.37 -10.11
C LYS A 63 -3.57 -11.76 -10.68
N THR A 64 -2.38 -11.92 -11.26
CA THR A 64 -1.99 -13.19 -11.88
C THR A 64 -1.86 -14.31 -10.83
N LEU A 65 -1.25 -14.01 -9.68
CA LEU A 65 -1.12 -14.95 -8.57
C LEU A 65 -2.48 -15.30 -7.97
N ALA A 66 -3.33 -14.31 -7.70
CA ALA A 66 -4.67 -14.55 -7.15
C ALA A 66 -5.50 -15.42 -8.08
N TYR A 67 -5.44 -15.16 -9.39
CA TYR A 67 -6.09 -15.99 -10.40
C TYR A 67 -5.54 -17.42 -10.42
N ALA A 68 -4.22 -17.58 -10.46
CA ALA A 68 -3.57 -18.89 -10.53
C ALA A 68 -3.78 -19.75 -9.27
N LEU A 69 -3.89 -19.12 -8.10
CA LEU A 69 -4.08 -19.79 -6.82
C LEU A 69 -5.55 -19.89 -6.41
N ASN A 70 -6.46 -19.27 -7.17
CA ASN A 70 -7.89 -19.16 -6.85
C ASN A 70 -8.13 -18.52 -5.46
N THR A 71 -7.44 -17.41 -5.18
CA THR A 71 -7.49 -16.71 -3.89
C THR A 71 -8.11 -15.32 -4.04
N LYS A 72 -8.55 -14.73 -2.91
CA LYS A 72 -9.13 -13.39 -2.91
C LYS A 72 -8.06 -12.34 -3.18
N LEU A 73 -8.42 -11.28 -3.88
CA LEU A 73 -7.53 -10.13 -4.13
C LEU A 73 -8.18 -8.85 -3.60
N TYR A 74 -7.40 -8.08 -2.82
CA TYR A 74 -7.82 -6.79 -2.31
C TYR A 74 -6.85 -5.69 -2.74
N GLY A 75 -7.41 -4.59 -3.24
CA GLY A 75 -6.70 -3.34 -3.43
C GLY A 75 -6.72 -2.52 -2.15
N VAL A 76 -5.60 -1.89 -1.82
CA VAL A 76 -5.53 -0.91 -0.73
C VAL A 76 -4.90 0.38 -1.24
N SER A 77 -5.45 1.51 -0.81
CA SER A 77 -4.81 2.80 -1.05
C SER A 77 -3.42 2.83 -0.41
N SER A 78 -2.42 3.25 -1.18
CA SER A 78 -1.06 3.47 -0.68
C SER A 78 -1.03 4.57 0.39
N LEU A 79 -1.87 5.61 0.25
CA LEU A 79 -1.96 6.71 1.21
C LEU A 79 -2.60 6.22 2.51
N LYS A 80 -3.65 5.40 2.44
CA LYS A 80 -4.24 4.75 3.61
C LYS A 80 -3.24 3.83 4.31
N ALA A 81 -2.49 3.04 3.55
CA ALA A 81 -1.45 2.18 4.10
C ALA A 81 -0.35 2.99 4.81
N LEU A 82 0.07 4.12 4.23
CA LEU A 82 1.02 5.04 4.86
C LEU A 82 0.42 5.66 6.13
N ALA A 83 -0.82 6.16 6.08
CA ALA A 83 -1.49 6.74 7.22
C ALA A 83 -1.63 5.75 8.39
N ALA A 84 -1.85 4.46 8.11
CA ALA A 84 -1.95 3.41 9.12
C ALA A 84 -0.65 3.17 9.93
N THR A 85 0.50 3.67 9.46
CA THR A 85 1.77 3.58 10.20
C THR A 85 1.82 4.51 11.41
N VAL A 86 0.96 5.54 11.46
CA VAL A 86 0.82 6.47 12.57
C VAL A 86 -0.37 6.03 13.42
N LYS A 87 -0.16 5.63 14.68
CA LYS A 87 -1.21 5.07 15.56
C LYS A 87 -1.79 6.07 16.57
N GLU A 88 -1.57 7.36 16.36
CA GLU A 88 -2.09 8.40 17.24
C GLU A 88 -3.58 8.64 16.98
N GLU A 89 -4.38 8.63 18.05
CA GLU A 89 -5.80 8.93 17.99
C GLU A 89 -6.06 10.44 18.03
N ASN A 90 -7.22 10.86 17.51
CA ASN A 90 -7.71 12.24 17.56
C ASN A 90 -6.81 13.28 16.86
N ILE A 91 -5.86 12.85 16.01
CA ILE A 91 -5.07 13.72 15.14
C ILE A 91 -5.49 13.56 13.67
N LEU A 92 -5.27 14.60 12.87
CA LEU A 92 -5.36 14.49 11.42
C LEU A 92 -4.06 13.90 10.88
N ILE A 93 -4.17 12.85 10.08
CA ILE A 93 -3.06 12.19 9.40
C ILE A 93 -3.19 12.51 7.91
N VAL A 94 -2.19 13.23 7.39
CA VAL A 94 -2.17 13.71 6.00
C VAL A 94 -0.98 13.09 5.29
N PRO A 95 -1.12 11.87 4.73
CA PRO A 95 -0.07 11.26 3.93
C PRO A 95 0.15 12.07 2.64
N VAL A 96 1.40 12.24 2.24
CA VAL A 96 1.77 13.05 1.07
C VAL A 96 2.74 12.27 0.20
N PHE A 97 2.35 12.03 -1.05
CA PHE A 97 3.27 11.59 -2.10
C PHE A 97 3.51 12.72 -3.10
N ASP A 98 4.77 12.95 -3.45
CA ASP A 98 5.14 13.90 -4.48
C ASP A 98 4.60 13.47 -5.85
N ALA A 99 3.72 14.29 -6.43
CA ALA A 99 3.14 14.07 -7.76
C ALA A 99 3.87 14.90 -8.84
N ARG A 100 4.99 15.53 -8.48
CA ARG A 100 5.80 16.47 -9.26
C ARG A 100 5.04 17.77 -9.57
N ARG A 101 5.78 18.78 -10.05
CA ARG A 101 5.23 20.07 -10.52
C ARG A 101 4.33 20.76 -9.49
N GLU A 102 4.82 20.86 -8.25
CA GLU A 102 4.11 21.49 -7.13
C GLU A 102 2.74 20.85 -6.79
N ALA A 103 2.54 19.61 -7.23
CA ALA A 103 1.38 18.82 -6.92
C ALA A 103 1.74 17.61 -6.07
N VAL A 104 0.74 17.13 -5.34
CA VAL A 104 0.83 16.00 -4.43
C VAL A 104 -0.36 15.09 -4.63
N TYR A 105 -0.15 13.81 -4.35
CA TYR A 105 -1.25 12.92 -4.00
C TYR A 105 -1.41 12.92 -2.49
N SER A 106 -2.62 13.20 -2.02
CA SER A 106 -2.91 13.24 -0.59
C SER A 106 -4.38 12.92 -0.33
N GLY A 107 -4.67 12.58 0.92
CA GLY A 107 -5.99 12.39 1.49
C GLY A 107 -5.90 12.79 2.97
N VAL A 108 -7.03 12.81 3.68
CA VAL A 108 -7.02 13.11 5.11
C VAL A 108 -7.63 11.94 5.86
N TYR A 109 -6.92 11.47 6.87
CA TYR A 109 -7.28 10.32 7.67
C TYR A 109 -7.27 10.67 9.15
N GLN A 110 -7.98 9.88 9.95
CA GLN A 110 -7.97 10.00 11.41
C GLN A 110 -8.34 8.66 12.03
N TYR A 111 -7.71 8.31 13.15
CA TYR A 111 -8.21 7.23 13.98
C TYR A 111 -9.42 7.69 14.79
N GLN A 112 -10.55 7.03 14.59
CA GLN A 112 -11.79 7.21 15.36
C GLN A 112 -12.18 5.86 15.95
N ASN A 113 -12.27 5.78 17.28
CA ASN A 113 -12.58 4.54 18.01
C ASN A 113 -11.67 3.36 17.60
N GLY A 114 -10.36 3.59 17.50
CA GLY A 114 -9.40 2.57 17.07
C GLY A 114 -9.42 2.21 15.58
N HIS A 115 -10.24 2.86 14.75
CA HIS A 115 -10.33 2.60 13.31
C HIS A 115 -9.82 3.78 12.48
N LEU A 116 -8.98 3.50 11.49
CA LEU A 116 -8.52 4.51 10.54
C LEU A 116 -9.63 4.86 9.53
N VAL A 117 -10.23 6.02 9.72
CA VAL A 117 -11.28 6.59 8.86
C VAL A 117 -10.66 7.55 7.86
N GLN A 118 -11.13 7.49 6.61
CA GLN A 118 -10.80 8.47 5.58
C GLN A 118 -11.81 9.61 5.65
N LEU A 119 -11.33 10.81 6.00
CA LEU A 119 -12.13 12.04 6.10
C LEU A 119 -12.21 12.75 4.75
N ILE A 120 -11.13 12.70 3.98
CA ILE A 120 -11.04 13.26 2.64
C ILE A 120 -10.44 12.19 1.73
N GLU A 121 -11.12 11.92 0.61
CA GLU A 121 -10.69 10.97 -0.39
C GLU A 121 -9.30 11.29 -0.94
N ASP A 122 -8.60 10.24 -1.37
CA ASP A 122 -7.31 10.37 -2.02
C ASP A 122 -7.48 11.12 -3.34
N GLN A 123 -6.71 12.19 -3.50
CA GLN A 123 -6.83 13.08 -4.65
C GLN A 123 -5.46 13.63 -5.05
N TYR A 124 -5.38 14.06 -6.31
CA TYR A 124 -4.29 14.86 -6.84
C TYR A 124 -4.64 16.34 -6.68
N LEU A 125 -3.79 17.11 -6.03
CA LEU A 125 -3.99 18.54 -5.81
C LEU A 125 -2.67 19.29 -5.74
N SER A 126 -2.70 20.61 -5.95
CA SER A 126 -1.50 21.44 -5.72
C SER A 126 -1.18 21.52 -4.23
N ILE A 127 0.11 21.72 -3.91
CA ILE A 127 0.53 21.90 -2.52
C ILE A 127 -0.15 23.11 -1.85
N THR A 128 -0.48 24.15 -2.64
CA THR A 128 -1.23 25.32 -2.17
C THR A 128 -2.66 24.95 -1.80
N MET A 129 -3.36 24.20 -2.65
CA MET A 129 -4.72 23.72 -2.35
C MET A 129 -4.74 22.80 -1.13
N LEU A 130 -3.71 21.96 -0.95
CA LEU A 130 -3.60 21.12 0.24
C LEU A 130 -3.49 21.98 1.50
N LYS A 131 -2.69 23.06 1.49
CA LYS A 131 -2.62 23.98 2.62
C LYS A 131 -3.97 24.63 2.91
N GLU A 132 -4.64 25.17 1.90
CA GLU A 132 -5.97 25.77 2.07
C GLU A 132 -7.00 24.80 2.64
N LEU A 133 -6.90 23.51 2.31
CA LEU A 133 -7.77 22.46 2.84
C LEU A 133 -7.56 22.22 4.34
N LEU A 134 -6.32 22.35 4.82
CA LEU A 134 -5.93 22.04 6.20
C LEU A 134 -6.06 23.23 7.17
N TYR A 135 -6.06 24.47 6.65
CA TYR A 135 -6.13 25.69 7.45
C TYR A 135 -7.51 26.37 7.42
N LYS A 136 -8.55 25.64 7.01
CA LYS A 136 -9.95 26.03 7.24
C LYS A 136 -10.40 25.63 8.63
#